data_AF-A0A822ER03-F1
#
_entry.id   AF-A0A822ER03-F1
#
_cell.length_a   1.000
_cell.length_b   1.000
_cell.length_c   1.000
_cell.angle_alpha   90.00
_cell.angle_beta   90.00
_cell.angle_gamma   90.00
#
_symmetry.space_group_name_H-M   'P 1'
#
loop_
_entity.id
_entity.type
_entity.pdbx_description
1 polymer ?
#
loop_
_entity_poly.entity_id
_entity_poly.type
_entity_poly.pdbx_seq_one_letter_code
_entity_poly.pdbx_strand_id
1 'polypeptide(L)'
;GDIESAQNLFQSIQKKDIVTYGAMMNGYVKNQMPEKALDLFEQIQLDLNNVVYIIVFNACAELANDRAMKIGKALLINISQNFRNDNVLLNSAIHMLMKFGDIESAQKLFQSIKKKDIVTYGTMMNGYVKNQMPEKALDLFEQIQLD
;
A
#
# COMPACT_ATOMS: atom_id res chain seq x y z
N GLY A 1 -2.94 -20.07 -6.19
CA GLY A 1 -2.63 -21.05 -5.13
C GLY A 1 -3.91 -21.29 -4.37
N ASP A 2 -4.16 -22.51 -3.92
CA ASP A 2 -5.40 -22.86 -3.22
C ASP A 2 -5.50 -22.11 -1.88
N ILE A 3 -6.47 -21.18 -1.80
CA ILE A 3 -6.68 -20.33 -0.63
C ILE A 3 -7.33 -21.11 0.53
N GLU A 4 -8.11 -22.15 0.24
CA GLU A 4 -8.77 -22.95 1.27
C GLU A 4 -7.74 -23.76 2.06
N SER A 5 -6.82 -24.44 1.36
CA SER A 5 -5.68 -25.11 2.00
C SER A 5 -4.83 -24.15 2.84
N ALA A 6 -4.59 -22.93 2.34
CA ALA A 6 -3.84 -21.91 3.08
C ALA A 6 -4.57 -21.46 4.35
N GLN A 7 -5.90 -21.28 4.29
CA GLN A 7 -6.73 -20.96 5.46
C GLN A 7 -6.69 -22.06 6.52
N ASN A 8 -6.82 -23.32 6.10
CA ASN A 8 -6.77 -24.47 7.00
C ASN A 8 -5.41 -24.55 7.72
N LEU A 9 -4.32 -24.40 6.97
CA LEU A 9 -2.98 -24.34 7.54
C LEU A 9 -2.84 -23.17 8.51
N PHE A 10 -3.26 -21.97 8.10
CA PHE A 10 -3.22 -20.78 8.94
C PHE A 10 -3.98 -20.99 10.26
N GLN A 11 -5.17 -21.58 10.22
CA GLN A 11 -5.95 -21.89 11.41
C GLN A 11 -5.24 -22.88 12.34
N SER A 12 -4.57 -23.90 11.80
CA SER A 12 -3.84 -24.90 12.59
C SER A 12 -2.58 -24.38 13.31
N ILE A 13 -2.05 -23.21 12.92
CA ILE A 13 -0.87 -22.62 13.57
C ILE A 13 -1.24 -22.14 14.98
N GLN A 14 -0.65 -22.78 15.99
CA GLN A 14 -0.90 -22.48 17.41
C GLN A 14 -0.48 -21.06 17.80
N LYS A 15 0.70 -20.62 17.38
CA LYS A 15 1.22 -19.28 17.63
C LYS A 15 1.54 -18.59 16.31
N LYS A 16 0.67 -17.69 15.90
CA LYS A 16 0.82 -16.90 14.67
C LYS A 16 1.72 -15.71 14.95
N ASP A 17 2.69 -15.47 14.08
CA ASP A 17 3.52 -14.27 14.08
C ASP A 17 3.15 -13.34 12.91
N ILE A 18 3.77 -12.17 12.86
CA ILE A 18 3.47 -11.14 11.84
C ILE A 18 3.76 -11.65 10.42
N VAL A 19 4.72 -12.56 10.25
CA VAL A 19 5.05 -13.18 8.96
C VAL A 19 3.92 -14.10 8.51
N THR A 20 3.39 -14.91 9.41
CA THR A 20 2.25 -15.80 9.17
C THR A 20 1.00 -15.02 8.77
N TYR A 21 0.70 -13.93 9.48
CA TYR A 21 -0.38 -13.01 9.11
C TYR A 21 -0.16 -12.40 7.73
N GLY A 22 1.03 -11.84 7.46
CA GLY A 22 1.37 -11.25 6.18
C GLY A 22 1.25 -12.24 5.01
N ALA A 23 1.68 -13.49 5.20
CA ALA A 23 1.54 -14.53 4.18
C ALA A 23 0.07 -14.81 3.85
N MET A 24 -0.78 -14.95 4.86
CA MET A 24 -2.21 -15.23 4.67
C MET A 24 -2.95 -14.03 4.05
N MET A 25 -2.67 -12.81 4.52
CA MET A 25 -3.24 -11.57 3.97
C MET A 25 -2.86 -11.39 2.50
N ASN A 26 -1.59 -11.62 2.14
CA ASN A 26 -1.14 -11.57 0.75
C ASN A 26 -1.82 -12.66 -0.09
N GLY A 27 -2.06 -13.84 0.50
CA GLY A 27 -2.86 -14.90 -0.10
C GLY A 27 -4.28 -14.43 -0.44
N TYR A 28 -4.94 -13.70 0.46
CA TYR A 28 -6.26 -13.12 0.19
C TYR A 28 -6.24 -12.08 -0.94
N VAL A 29 -5.30 -11.14 -0.91
CA VAL A 29 -5.16 -10.11 -1.97
C VAL A 29 -4.93 -10.76 -3.34
N LYS A 30 -4.01 -11.72 -3.44
CA LYS A 30 -3.74 -12.44 -4.70
C LYS A 30 -4.92 -13.26 -5.24
N ASN A 31 -5.89 -13.60 -4.39
CA ASN A 31 -7.11 -14.29 -4.77
C ASN A 31 -8.32 -13.35 -4.89
N GLN A 32 -8.11 -12.04 -5.05
CA GLN A 32 -9.16 -11.03 -5.21
C GLN A 32 -10.12 -10.97 -4.00
N MET A 33 -9.60 -11.22 -2.80
CA MET A 33 -10.35 -11.15 -1.53
C MET A 33 -9.82 -10.05 -0.59
N PRO A 34 -9.66 -8.80 -1.02
CA PRO A 34 -9.02 -7.76 -0.20
C PRO A 34 -9.78 -7.44 1.09
N GLU A 35 -11.12 -7.58 1.14
CA GLU A 35 -11.87 -7.44 2.41
C GLU A 35 -11.40 -8.46 3.46
N LYS A 36 -11.18 -9.73 3.09
CA LYS A 36 -10.68 -10.75 4.03
C LYS A 36 -9.26 -10.44 4.52
N ALA A 37 -8.45 -9.77 3.70
CA ALA A 37 -7.13 -9.31 4.10
C ALA A 37 -7.24 -8.21 5.17
N LEU A 38 -8.19 -7.28 5.03
CA LEU A 38 -8.44 -6.22 6.02
C LEU A 38 -9.08 -6.76 7.30
N ASP A 39 -10.03 -7.70 7.19
CA ASP A 39 -10.62 -8.37 8.35
C ASP A 39 -9.56 -9.13 9.16
N LEU A 40 -8.57 -9.73 8.48
CA LEU A 40 -7.46 -10.40 9.14
C LEU A 40 -6.46 -9.40 9.74
N PHE A 41 -6.21 -8.28 9.06
CA PHE A 41 -5.36 -7.20 9.56
C PHE A 41 -5.86 -6.64 10.88
N GLU A 42 -7.17 -6.39 11.01
CA GLU A 42 -7.78 -5.84 12.23
C GLU A 42 -7.69 -6.79 13.44
N GLN A 43 -7.38 -8.08 13.22
CA GLN A 43 -7.15 -9.06 14.28
C GLN A 43 -5.70 -9.06 14.80
N ILE A 44 -4.78 -8.36 14.13
CA ILE A 44 -3.37 -8.32 14.51
C ILE A 44 -3.17 -7.44 15.74
N GLN A 45 -2.68 -8.03 16.82
CA GLN A 45 -2.28 -7.33 18.06
C GLN A 45 -0.75 -7.30 18.24
N LEU A 46 -0.01 -7.46 17.14
CA LEU A 46 1.45 -7.54 17.08
C LEU A 46 2.02 -6.27 16.44
N ASP A 47 3.30 -6.00 16.70
CA ASP A 47 4.03 -4.96 15.98
C ASP A 47 4.06 -5.25 14.48
N LEU A 48 3.62 -4.27 13.71
CA LEU A 48 3.54 -4.36 12.25
C LEU A 48 4.92 -4.14 11.62
N ASN A 49 5.24 -4.94 10.60
CA ASN A 49 6.39 -4.71 9.73
C ASN A 49 5.94 -4.05 8.41
N ASN A 50 6.89 -3.52 7.66
CA ASN A 50 6.67 -2.88 6.36
C ASN A 50 5.88 -3.75 5.38
N VAL A 51 6.09 -5.08 5.38
CA VAL A 51 5.38 -6.02 4.50
C VAL A 51 3.87 -5.98 4.76
N VAL A 52 3.43 -5.98 6.02
CA VAL A 52 2.01 -5.91 6.34
C VAL A 52 1.41 -4.56 5.93
N TYR A 53 2.12 -3.45 6.14
CA TYR A 53 1.66 -2.15 5.65
C TYR A 53 1.45 -2.14 4.12
N ILE A 54 2.41 -2.68 3.35
CA ILE A 54 2.32 -2.78 1.89
C ILE A 54 1.08 -3.57 1.48
N ILE A 55 0.83 -4.72 2.12
CA ILE A 55 -0.33 -5.56 1.82
C ILE A 55 -1.64 -4.81 2.11
N VAL A 56 -1.72 -4.13 3.26
CA VAL A 56 -2.91 -3.35 3.63
C VAL A 56 -3.15 -2.22 2.65
N PHE A 57 -2.13 -1.46 2.25
CA PHE A 57 -2.29 -0.39 1.27
C PHE A 57 -2.75 -0.89 -0.10
N ASN A 58 -2.23 -2.01 -0.56
CA ASN A 58 -2.69 -2.63 -1.80
C ASN A 58 -4.14 -3.08 -1.68
N ALA A 59 -4.53 -3.75 -0.57
CA ALA A 59 -5.91 -4.14 -0.32
C ALA A 59 -6.85 -2.92 -0.28
N CYS A 60 -6.43 -1.84 0.38
CA CYS A 60 -7.18 -0.59 0.45
C CYS A 60 -7.34 0.06 -0.94
N ALA A 61 -6.29 0.07 -1.74
CA ALA A 61 -6.27 0.59 -3.10
C ALA A 61 -7.19 -0.21 -4.06
N GLU A 62 -7.31 -1.52 -3.84
CA GLU A 62 -8.23 -2.39 -4.58
C GLU A 62 -9.69 -2.15 -4.18
N LEU A 63 -9.97 -1.97 -2.89
CA LEU A 63 -11.33 -1.79 -2.39
C LEU A 63 -11.91 -0.40 -2.68
N ALA A 64 -11.08 0.64 -2.61
CA ALA A 64 -11.46 2.03 -2.91
C ALA A 64 -12.76 2.50 -2.20
N ASN A 65 -13.00 2.03 -0.96
CA ASN A 65 -14.18 2.35 -0.16
C ASN A 65 -13.81 3.13 1.13
N ASP A 66 -14.82 3.65 1.83
CA ASP A 66 -14.60 4.49 3.03
C ASP A 66 -13.89 3.77 4.17
N ARG A 67 -14.13 2.46 4.36
CA ARG A 67 -13.46 1.65 5.38
C ARG A 67 -11.97 1.56 5.07
N ALA A 68 -11.64 1.18 3.84
CA ALA A 68 -10.27 1.11 3.34
C ALA A 68 -9.54 2.45 3.45
N MET A 69 -10.21 3.56 3.13
CA MET A 69 -9.63 4.91 3.28
C MET A 69 -9.28 5.22 4.73
N LYS A 70 -10.18 4.92 5.69
CA LYS A 70 -9.93 5.14 7.12
C LYS A 70 -8.74 4.32 7.62
N ILE A 71 -8.70 3.03 7.28
CA ILE A 71 -7.60 2.12 7.66
C ILE A 71 -6.27 2.63 7.08
N GLY A 72 -6.25 2.93 5.77
CA GLY A 72 -5.05 3.42 5.09
C GLY A 72 -4.51 4.72 5.68
N LYS A 73 -5.38 5.70 5.94
CA LYS A 73 -4.97 6.97 6.56
C LYS A 73 -4.46 6.81 7.98
N ALA A 74 -5.05 5.93 8.78
CA ALA A 74 -4.55 5.63 10.12
C ALA A 74 -3.13 5.06 10.09
N LEU A 75 -2.83 4.16 9.14
CA LEU A 75 -1.49 3.59 8.98
C LEU A 75 -0.45 4.61 8.47
N LEU A 76 -0.84 5.56 7.62
CA LEU A 76 0.09 6.59 7.12
C LEU A 76 0.71 7.43 8.23
N ILE A 77 -0.03 7.70 9.32
CA ILE A 77 0.48 8.45 10.47
C ILE A 77 1.71 7.73 11.08
N ASN A 78 1.68 6.40 11.14
CA ASN A 78 2.72 5.58 11.75
C ASN A 78 3.95 5.38 10.84
N ILE A 79 3.79 5.46 9.52
CA ILE A 79 4.91 5.34 8.57
C ILE A 79 5.93 6.47 8.71
N SER A 80 5.42 7.67 9.01
CA SER A 80 6.22 8.88 9.11
C SER A 80 7.30 8.83 10.18
N GLN A 81 7.31 7.85 11.08
CA GLN A 81 8.35 7.73 12.13
C GLN A 81 9.37 6.62 11.83
N ASN A 82 8.94 5.46 11.31
CA ASN A 82 9.78 4.26 11.29
C ASN A 82 10.27 3.81 9.90
N PHE A 83 9.64 4.27 8.81
CA PHE A 83 9.88 3.70 7.47
C PHE A 83 10.18 4.74 6.38
N ARG A 84 10.76 5.88 6.76
CA ARG A 84 11.02 7.03 5.85
C ARG A 84 11.91 6.71 4.63
N ASN A 85 12.63 5.60 4.65
CA ASN A 85 13.56 5.21 3.58
C ASN A 85 13.10 3.96 2.80
N ASP A 86 11.91 3.42 3.08
CA ASP A 86 11.38 2.27 2.36
C ASP A 86 10.54 2.74 1.16
N ASN A 87 11.19 2.90 0.01
CA ASN A 87 10.51 3.34 -1.21
C ASN A 87 9.37 2.40 -1.63
N VAL A 88 9.48 1.08 -1.38
CA VAL A 88 8.43 0.13 -1.76
C VAL A 88 7.17 0.41 -0.94
N LEU A 89 7.33 0.58 0.37
CA LEU A 89 6.24 0.98 1.25
C LEU A 89 5.65 2.34 0.86
N LEU A 90 6.49 3.35 0.67
CA LEU A 90 6.04 4.70 0.34
C LEU A 90 5.34 4.75 -1.02
N ASN A 91 5.79 3.98 -2.01
CA ASN A 91 5.13 3.86 -3.31
C ASN A 91 3.76 3.18 -3.17
N SER A 92 3.61 2.14 -2.34
CA SER A 92 2.30 1.52 -2.09
C SER A 92 1.31 2.48 -1.41
N ALA A 93 1.81 3.31 -0.48
CA ALA A 93 1.03 4.40 0.12
C ALA A 93 0.60 5.46 -0.91
N ILE A 94 1.51 5.93 -1.77
CA ILE A 94 1.20 6.87 -2.85
C ILE A 94 0.14 6.27 -3.78
N HIS A 95 0.31 5.01 -4.18
CA HIS A 95 -0.65 4.32 -5.03
C HIS A 95 -2.06 4.31 -4.41
N MET A 96 -2.15 3.95 -3.13
CA MET A 96 -3.41 3.95 -2.38
C MET A 96 -4.04 5.35 -2.31
N LEU A 97 -3.26 6.39 -2.01
CA LEU A 97 -3.77 7.76 -1.95
C LEU A 97 -4.31 8.23 -3.30
N MET A 98 -3.59 7.95 -4.40
CA MET A 98 -4.03 8.28 -5.75
C MET A 98 -5.30 7.50 -6.14
N LYS A 99 -5.49 6.29 -5.63
CA LYS A 99 -6.73 5.51 -5.83
C LYS A 99 -7.94 6.11 -5.12
N PHE A 100 -7.74 6.73 -3.96
CA PHE A 100 -8.78 7.48 -3.26
C PHE A 100 -9.00 8.90 -3.80
N GLY A 101 -8.24 9.32 -4.81
CA GLY A 101 -8.28 10.70 -5.32
C GLY A 101 -7.67 11.73 -4.37
N ASP A 102 -6.95 11.31 -3.32
CA ASP A 102 -6.24 12.19 -2.38
C ASP A 102 -4.87 12.60 -2.96
N ILE A 103 -4.93 13.31 -4.08
CA ILE A 103 -3.78 13.71 -4.89
C ILE A 103 -2.81 14.58 -4.08
N GLU A 104 -3.35 15.46 -3.25
CA GLU A 104 -2.55 16.38 -2.44
C GLU A 104 -1.69 15.62 -1.41
N SER A 105 -2.28 14.65 -0.70
CA SER A 105 -1.51 13.84 0.25
C SER A 105 -0.48 12.96 -0.46
N ALA A 106 -0.83 12.43 -1.64
CA ALA A 106 0.12 11.66 -2.46
C ALA A 106 1.32 12.52 -2.89
N GLN A 107 1.08 13.77 -3.33
CA GLN A 107 2.13 14.72 -3.68
C GLN A 107 3.03 15.05 -2.51
N LYS A 108 2.46 15.33 -1.33
CA LYS A 108 3.22 15.60 -0.09
C LYS A 108 4.11 14.41 0.27
N LEU A 109 3.56 13.19 0.20
CA LEU A 109 4.32 11.98 0.48
C LEU A 109 5.44 11.77 -0.54
N PHE A 110 5.15 11.91 -1.83
CA PHE A 110 6.13 11.83 -2.91
C PHE A 110 7.28 12.82 -2.70
N GLN A 111 6.97 14.09 -2.40
CA GLN A 111 7.99 15.11 -2.13
C GLN A 111 8.86 14.77 -0.93
N SER A 112 8.30 14.16 0.12
CA SER A 112 9.05 13.76 1.31
C SER A 112 10.09 12.64 1.08
N ILE A 113 9.99 11.89 -0.01
CA ILE A 113 10.95 10.83 -0.37
C ILE A 113 12.27 11.48 -0.79
N LYS A 114 13.32 11.28 0.02
CA LYS A 114 14.66 11.88 -0.24
C LYS A 114 15.32 11.36 -1.51
N LYS A 115 15.27 10.05 -1.74
CA LYS A 115 15.88 9.40 -2.91
C LYS A 115 14.81 8.62 -3.67
N LYS A 116 14.19 9.29 -4.64
CA LYS A 116 13.17 8.69 -5.51
C LYS A 116 13.86 7.79 -6.52
N ASP A 117 13.27 6.62 -6.77
CA ASP A 117 13.68 5.74 -7.86
C ASP A 117 12.67 5.80 -9.01
N ILE A 118 12.98 5.12 -10.11
CA ILE A 118 12.12 5.08 -11.30
C ILE A 118 10.72 4.55 -11.00
N VAL A 119 10.58 3.67 -10.00
CA VAL A 119 9.28 3.13 -9.57
C VAL A 119 8.50 4.22 -8.83
N THR A 120 9.15 5.03 -8.00
CA THR A 120 8.51 6.17 -7.32
C THR A 120 7.96 7.19 -8.31
N TYR A 121 8.75 7.59 -9.30
CA TYR A 121 8.28 8.50 -10.36
C TYR A 121 7.16 7.86 -11.19
N GLY A 122 7.33 6.61 -11.62
CA GLY A 122 6.32 5.88 -12.39
C GLY A 122 4.98 5.73 -11.64
N THR A 123 5.05 5.48 -10.33
CA THR A 123 3.85 5.40 -9.47
C THR A 123 3.09 6.73 -9.46
N MET A 124 3.81 7.85 -9.31
CA MET A 124 3.21 9.18 -9.29
C MET A 124 2.61 9.57 -10.65
N MET A 125 3.36 9.38 -11.74
CA MET A 125 2.90 9.66 -13.11
C MET A 125 1.65 8.85 -13.47
N ASN A 126 1.66 7.53 -13.21
CA ASN A 126 0.49 6.69 -13.44
C ASN A 126 -0.71 7.14 -12.59
N GLY A 127 -0.47 7.53 -11.33
CA GLY A 127 -1.49 8.11 -10.48
C GLY A 127 -2.14 9.34 -11.10
N TYR A 128 -1.34 10.28 -11.63
CA TYR A 128 -1.85 11.48 -12.29
C TYR A 128 -2.72 11.16 -13.51
N VAL A 129 -2.24 10.27 -14.38
CA VAL A 129 -3.00 9.83 -15.56
C VAL A 129 -4.35 9.23 -15.15
N LYS A 130 -4.37 8.37 -14.12
CA LYS A 130 -5.63 7.77 -13.63
C LYS A 130 -6.57 8.77 -12.96
N ASN A 131 -6.05 9.89 -12.48
CA ASN A 131 -6.83 10.99 -11.92
C ASN A 131 -7.11 12.10 -12.94
N GLN A 132 -7.00 11.81 -14.24
CA GLN A 132 -7.32 12.75 -15.33
C GLN A 132 -6.45 14.01 -15.32
N MET A 133 -5.18 13.89 -14.89
CA MET A 133 -4.18 14.97 -14.86
C MET A 133 -2.93 14.63 -15.71
N PRO A 134 -3.06 14.26 -16.99
CA PRO A 134 -1.91 13.84 -17.81
C PRO A 134 -0.83 14.91 -17.95
N GLU A 135 -1.19 16.19 -17.89
CA GLU A 135 -0.25 17.32 -17.91
C GLU A 135 0.76 17.25 -16.76
N LYS A 136 0.31 16.95 -15.54
CA LYS A 136 1.21 16.79 -14.39
C LYS A 136 2.13 15.57 -14.52
N ALA A 137 1.68 14.53 -15.22
CA ALA A 137 2.51 13.37 -15.50
C ALA A 137 3.63 13.72 -16.50
N LEU A 138 3.33 14.52 -17.52
CA LEU A 138 4.31 15.03 -18.49
C LEU A 138 5.31 15.97 -17.83
N ASP A 139 4.85 16.93 -17.03
CA ASP A 139 5.72 17.84 -16.29
C ASP A 139 6.73 17.07 -15.42
N LEU A 140 6.26 16.01 -14.75
CA LEU A 140 7.12 15.17 -13.92
C LEU A 140 8.09 14.34 -14.76
N PHE A 141 7.68 13.86 -15.93
CA PHE A 141 8.55 13.14 -16.86
C PHE A 141 9.68 14.02 -17.37
N GLU A 142 9.37 15.26 -17.75
CA GLU A 142 10.35 16.24 -18.24
C GLU A 142 11.38 16.61 -17.15
N GLN A 143 10.94 16.77 -15.90
CA GLN A 143 11.85 17.02 -14.77
C GLN A 143 12.91 15.92 -14.61
N ILE A 144 12.52 14.65 -14.77
CA ILE A 144 13.45 13.51 -14.62
C ILE A 144 14.48 13.47 -15.76
N GLN A 145 14.14 13.92 -16.97
CA GLN A 145 15.08 13.94 -18.10
C GLN A 145 16.14 15.02 -17.99
N LEU A 146 15.92 16.04 -17.15
CA LEU A 146 16.82 17.16 -16.94
C LEU A 146 17.81 16.93 -15.78
N ASP A 147 17.55 15.93 -14.93
CA ASP A 147 18.41 15.49 -13.82
C ASP A 147 19.49 14.49 -14.27
#